data_AF-A0A2V5JPL7-F1
#
_entry.id   AF-A0A2V5JPL7-F1
#
_cell.length_a   1.000
_cell.length_b   1.000
_cell.length_c   1.000
_cell.angle_alpha   90.00
_cell.angle_beta   90.00
_cell.angle_gamma   90.00
#
_symmetry.space_group_name_H-M   'P 1'
#
loop_
_entity.id
_entity.type
_entity.pdbx_description
1 polymer ?
#
loop_
_entity_poly.entity_id
_entity_poly.type
_entity_poly.pdbx_seq_one_letter_code
_entity_poly.pdbx_strand_id
1 'polypeptide(L)'
;MKKICAVAFYSITIASEVAASLMPTADGTSWRYNMTEEIGKGLKIPDAKPDADGKIRLRVLYRINGTENVDGKDVLKFEMHRAGVITNTDLLTVDDHGIVCRARINLDGELVKFDSPQTMIAAPLKKGASWDFNGKAGEASVRQHYEVVGEEDIRVPAGNFHAFRIYGEQTSPSRMTIDRWFAIGVGIVKDVTAMRAANGDLLQRILLELAETPKIIARPEVKSDALPKQLSVSIAKEQFGNPITTFSSSTSQIYVRWQGQRLRKGAKIKAVWIAENIGEDFPQDYKVDEVSAVAESPIAHGVFTLTRPEDGWAPGDYRVEFYVDDVLVDAVKLKIVK
;
A
#
# COMPACT_ATOMS: atom_id res chain seq x y z
N MET A 1 2.89 -85.59 -2.26
CA MET A 1 1.97 -84.55 -2.77
C MET A 1 1.70 -83.53 -1.66
N LYS A 2 2.42 -82.39 -1.67
CA LYS A 2 2.30 -81.33 -0.65
C LYS A 2 1.18 -80.36 -1.04
N LYS A 3 0.20 -80.17 -0.14
CA LYS A 3 -0.86 -79.16 -0.26
C LYS A 3 -0.26 -77.79 0.08
N ILE A 4 -0.36 -76.84 -0.85
CA ILE A 4 0.05 -75.45 -0.66
C ILE A 4 -1.19 -74.67 -0.24
N CYS A 5 -1.20 -74.15 0.99
CA CYS A 5 -2.19 -73.19 1.47
C CYS A 5 -1.83 -71.80 0.91
N ALA A 6 -2.73 -71.22 0.12
CA ALA A 6 -2.62 -69.83 -0.31
C ALA A 6 -3.14 -68.92 0.82
N VAL A 7 -2.25 -68.08 1.37
CA VAL A 7 -2.62 -67.00 2.29
C VAL A 7 -2.91 -65.77 1.44
N ALA A 8 -4.16 -65.30 1.46
CA ALA A 8 -4.55 -64.06 0.80
C ALA A 8 -4.11 -62.88 1.66
N PHE A 9 -3.17 -62.07 1.16
CA PHE A 9 -2.83 -60.77 1.74
C PHE A 9 -3.87 -59.74 1.30
N TYR A 10 -4.71 -59.29 2.23
CA TYR A 10 -5.51 -58.08 2.06
C TYR A 10 -4.62 -56.86 2.32
N SER A 11 -4.22 -56.17 1.25
CA SER A 11 -3.56 -54.87 1.35
C SER A 11 -4.59 -53.81 1.70
N ILE A 12 -4.60 -53.36 2.95
CA ILE A 12 -5.34 -52.16 3.37
C ILE A 12 -4.54 -50.95 2.89
N THR A 13 -4.98 -50.29 1.82
CA THR A 13 -4.49 -48.96 1.44
C THR A 13 -5.03 -47.95 2.45
N ILE A 14 -4.20 -47.58 3.43
CA ILE A 14 -4.45 -46.41 4.27
C ILE A 14 -4.22 -45.20 3.38
N ALA A 15 -5.31 -44.56 2.94
CA ALA A 15 -5.23 -43.23 2.34
C ALA A 15 -4.78 -42.26 3.43
N SER A 16 -3.52 -41.81 3.38
CA SER A 16 -3.09 -40.67 4.17
C SER A 16 -3.80 -39.44 3.62
N GLU A 17 -4.83 -38.95 4.31
CA GLU A 17 -5.32 -37.60 4.11
C GLU A 17 -4.16 -36.65 4.41
N VAL A 18 -3.59 -36.06 3.35
CA VAL A 18 -2.68 -34.93 3.52
C VAL A 18 -3.52 -33.82 4.14
N ALA A 19 -3.23 -33.46 5.39
CA ALA A 19 -3.90 -32.33 6.04
C ALA A 19 -3.82 -31.13 5.11
N ALA A 20 -4.97 -30.57 4.75
CA ALA A 20 -5.02 -29.44 3.83
C ALA A 20 -4.28 -28.25 4.45
N SER A 21 -3.23 -27.77 3.78
CA SER A 21 -2.53 -26.55 4.16
C SER A 21 -3.52 -25.38 4.22
N LEU A 22 -3.31 -24.42 5.13
CA LEU A 22 -4.20 -23.27 5.31
C LEU A 22 -4.47 -22.53 3.99
N MET A 23 -3.43 -22.37 3.16
CA MET A 23 -3.54 -21.84 1.80
C MET A 23 -2.37 -22.35 0.95
N PRO A 24 -2.49 -22.37 -0.39
CA PRO A 24 -1.37 -22.75 -1.25
C PRO A 24 -0.23 -21.73 -1.15
N THR A 25 1.01 -22.22 -1.00
CA THR A 25 2.22 -21.40 -0.77
C THR A 25 3.28 -21.51 -1.86
N ALA A 26 3.00 -22.28 -2.94
CA ALA A 26 3.93 -22.43 -4.05
C ALA A 26 4.20 -21.08 -4.73
N ASP A 27 5.43 -20.86 -5.20
CA ASP A 27 5.80 -19.64 -5.90
C ASP A 27 4.91 -19.40 -7.14
N GLY A 28 4.55 -18.15 -7.38
CA GLY A 28 3.64 -17.74 -8.46
C GLY A 28 2.17 -18.07 -8.22
N THR A 29 1.80 -18.77 -7.13
CA THR A 29 0.40 -18.93 -6.72
C THR A 29 -0.24 -17.56 -6.59
N SER A 30 -1.36 -17.36 -7.28
CA SER A 30 -2.03 -16.07 -7.34
C SER A 30 -3.55 -16.18 -7.17
N TRP A 31 -4.13 -15.16 -6.54
CA TRP A 31 -5.56 -14.99 -6.29
C TRP A 31 -6.04 -13.74 -7.00
N ARG A 32 -7.10 -13.83 -7.80
CA ARG A 32 -7.73 -12.67 -8.43
C ARG A 32 -8.99 -12.31 -7.68
N TYR A 33 -9.14 -11.03 -7.36
CA TYR A 33 -10.33 -10.51 -6.68
C TYR A 33 -11.01 -9.45 -7.54
N ASN A 34 -12.33 -9.42 -7.47
CA ASN A 34 -13.10 -8.24 -7.81
C ASN A 34 -13.08 -7.33 -6.59
N MET A 35 -12.49 -6.13 -6.74
CA MET A 35 -12.44 -5.13 -5.70
C MET A 35 -13.53 -4.08 -5.93
N THR A 36 -14.26 -3.75 -4.87
CA THR A 36 -15.12 -2.57 -4.79
C THR A 36 -14.63 -1.67 -3.68
N GLU A 37 -14.30 -0.42 -4.00
CA GLU A 37 -13.79 0.57 -3.06
C GLU A 37 -14.74 1.77 -2.99
N GLU A 38 -15.10 2.14 -1.76
CA GLU A 38 -15.96 3.27 -1.42
C GLU A 38 -15.12 4.28 -0.62
N ILE A 39 -15.17 5.54 -1.03
CA ILE A 39 -14.37 6.61 -0.44
C ILE A 39 -15.28 7.58 0.31
N GLY A 40 -14.79 8.03 1.47
CA GLY A 40 -15.48 9.02 2.30
C GLY A 40 -15.81 10.31 1.57
N LYS A 41 -16.89 10.97 1.97
CA LYS A 41 -17.30 12.26 1.39
C LYS A 41 -16.16 13.28 1.51
N GLY A 42 -15.85 13.96 0.41
CA GLY A 42 -14.80 14.99 0.37
C GLY A 42 -13.38 14.46 0.15
N LEU A 43 -13.18 13.14 0.17
CA LEU A 43 -11.90 12.52 -0.18
C LEU A 43 -11.89 12.14 -1.67
N LYS A 44 -10.77 12.35 -2.35
CA LYS A 44 -10.56 11.95 -3.75
C LYS A 44 -9.29 11.12 -3.84
N ILE A 45 -9.35 10.01 -4.57
CA ILE A 45 -8.17 9.27 -4.99
C ILE A 45 -7.75 9.82 -6.36
N PRO A 46 -6.52 10.36 -6.50
CA PRO A 46 -5.99 10.77 -7.80
C PRO A 46 -6.09 9.62 -8.82
N ASP A 47 -6.48 9.94 -10.05
CA ASP A 47 -6.61 9.00 -11.18
C ASP A 47 -7.62 7.87 -11.02
N ALA A 48 -8.37 7.81 -9.91
CA ALA A 48 -9.49 6.90 -9.77
C ALA A 48 -10.69 7.40 -10.58
N LYS A 49 -11.38 6.47 -11.24
CA LYS A 49 -12.64 6.72 -11.94
C LYS A 49 -13.76 5.98 -11.22
N PRO A 50 -14.47 6.65 -10.29
CA PRO A 50 -15.68 6.09 -9.70
C PRO A 50 -16.74 5.85 -10.78
N ASP A 51 -17.56 4.82 -10.59
CA ASP A 51 -18.75 4.57 -11.40
C ASP A 51 -19.95 5.42 -10.96
N ALA A 52 -21.12 5.15 -11.53
CA ALA A 52 -22.36 5.89 -11.28
C ALA A 52 -22.80 5.86 -9.79
N ASP A 53 -22.40 4.82 -9.03
CA ASP A 53 -22.70 4.73 -7.59
C ASP A 53 -21.65 5.46 -6.73
N GLY A 54 -20.65 6.10 -7.36
CA GLY A 54 -19.52 6.73 -6.69
C GLY A 54 -18.50 5.73 -6.16
N LYS A 55 -18.53 4.46 -6.60
CA LYS A 55 -17.60 3.41 -6.17
C LYS A 55 -16.53 3.16 -7.20
N ILE A 56 -15.34 2.76 -6.76
CA ILE A 56 -14.24 2.37 -7.65
C ILE A 56 -14.27 0.84 -7.74
N ARG A 57 -14.46 0.30 -8.95
CA ARG A 57 -14.50 -1.14 -9.18
C ARG A 57 -13.35 -1.54 -10.12
N LEU A 58 -12.49 -2.45 -9.65
CA LEU A 58 -11.36 -2.96 -10.44
C LEU A 58 -10.98 -4.38 -10.02
N ARG A 59 -10.21 -5.06 -10.87
CA ARG A 59 -9.60 -6.34 -10.50
C ARG A 59 -8.24 -6.11 -9.86
N VAL A 60 -7.99 -6.82 -8.78
CA VAL A 60 -6.68 -6.86 -8.10
C VAL A 60 -6.17 -8.30 -8.07
N LEU A 61 -4.86 -8.44 -7.96
CA LEU A 61 -4.18 -9.73 -7.93
C LEU A 61 -3.31 -9.79 -6.67
N TYR A 62 -3.49 -10.82 -5.86
CA TYR A 62 -2.48 -11.20 -4.87
C TYR A 62 -1.62 -12.32 -5.43
N ARG A 63 -0.31 -12.34 -5.14
CA ARG A 63 0.59 -13.43 -5.53
C ARG A 63 1.67 -13.71 -4.51
N ILE A 64 2.10 -14.98 -4.44
CA ILE A 64 3.39 -15.34 -3.87
C ILE A 64 4.48 -15.02 -4.90
N ASN A 65 5.50 -14.27 -4.49
CA ASN A 65 6.62 -13.86 -5.33
C ASN A 65 7.96 -14.24 -4.69
N GLY A 66 8.19 -15.55 -4.56
CA GLY A 66 9.36 -16.11 -3.90
C GLY A 66 9.40 -15.81 -2.40
N THR A 67 10.62 -15.82 -1.87
CA THR A 67 10.91 -15.57 -0.46
C THR A 67 11.84 -14.37 -0.28
N GLU A 68 11.81 -13.80 0.91
CA GLU A 68 12.73 -12.77 1.41
C GLU A 68 13.35 -13.30 2.71
N ASN A 69 14.62 -12.99 2.98
CA ASN A 69 15.21 -13.30 4.29
C ASN A 69 14.97 -12.14 5.25
N VAL A 70 14.26 -12.40 6.35
CA VAL A 70 14.03 -11.43 7.43
C VAL A 70 14.56 -12.01 8.73
N ASP A 71 15.63 -11.41 9.26
CA ASP A 71 16.28 -11.80 10.51
C ASP A 71 16.68 -13.29 10.55
N GLY A 72 17.25 -13.77 9.43
CA GLY A 72 17.72 -15.14 9.30
C GLY A 72 16.61 -16.16 9.00
N LYS A 73 15.35 -15.72 8.81
CA LYS A 73 14.23 -16.57 8.44
C LYS A 73 13.73 -16.24 7.03
N ASP A 74 13.61 -17.26 6.19
CA ASP A 74 12.97 -17.11 4.88
C ASP A 74 11.44 -17.01 5.03
N VAL A 75 10.88 -15.97 4.45
CA VAL A 75 9.45 -15.62 4.53
C VAL A 75 8.88 -15.39 3.14
N LEU A 76 7.62 -15.77 2.92
CA LEU A 76 6.93 -15.63 1.64
C LEU A 76 6.65 -14.15 1.33
N LYS A 77 6.90 -13.73 0.09
CA LYS A 77 6.54 -12.39 -0.38
C LYS A 77 5.14 -12.40 -0.96
N PHE A 78 4.17 -11.89 -0.21
CA PHE A 78 2.76 -11.83 -0.62
C PHE A 78 2.42 -10.44 -1.16
N GLU A 79 2.49 -10.29 -2.49
CA GLU A 79 2.33 -9.01 -3.19
C GLU A 79 0.87 -8.77 -3.57
N MET A 80 0.38 -7.55 -3.32
CA MET A 80 -0.88 -7.04 -3.89
C MET A 80 -0.58 -6.19 -5.12
N HIS A 81 -1.10 -6.58 -6.27
CA HIS A 81 -0.99 -5.89 -7.55
C HIS A 81 -2.32 -5.21 -7.89
N ARG A 82 -2.25 -3.90 -8.14
CA ARG A 82 -3.38 -3.04 -8.50
C ARG A 82 -2.97 -2.10 -9.62
N ALA A 83 -3.70 -2.15 -10.75
CA ALA A 83 -3.48 -1.29 -11.91
C ALA A 83 -2.03 -1.27 -12.48
N GLY A 84 -1.30 -2.39 -12.32
CA GLY A 84 0.09 -2.54 -12.75
C GLY A 84 1.13 -2.07 -11.73
N VAL A 85 0.72 -1.77 -10.49
CA VAL A 85 1.59 -1.35 -9.39
C VAL A 85 1.46 -2.35 -8.24
N ILE A 86 2.55 -2.64 -7.54
CA ILE A 86 2.50 -3.38 -6.29
C ILE A 86 2.11 -2.39 -5.18
N THR A 87 0.93 -2.55 -4.59
CA THR A 87 0.41 -1.62 -3.57
C THR A 87 0.74 -2.02 -2.14
N ASN A 88 1.07 -3.29 -1.91
CA ASN A 88 1.54 -3.79 -0.63
C ASN A 88 2.34 -5.08 -0.86
N THR A 89 3.33 -5.35 -0.02
CA THR A 89 3.94 -6.69 0.10
C THR A 89 3.98 -7.08 1.56
N ASP A 90 3.22 -8.09 1.94
CA ASP A 90 3.31 -8.69 3.26
C ASP A 90 4.36 -9.81 3.26
N LEU A 91 5.22 -9.84 4.27
CA LEU A 91 6.25 -10.87 4.43
C LEU A 91 5.79 -11.91 5.46
N LEU A 92 5.36 -13.06 4.95
CA LEU A 92 4.53 -14.03 5.68
C LEU A 92 5.25 -15.33 5.99
N THR A 93 4.90 -15.94 7.12
CA THR A 93 5.09 -17.36 7.37
C THR A 93 3.73 -18.04 7.44
N VAL A 94 3.61 -19.20 6.80
CA VAL A 94 2.40 -20.03 6.81
C VAL A 94 2.80 -21.41 7.31
N ASP A 95 2.21 -21.84 8.42
CA ASP A 95 2.40 -23.16 9.00
C ASP A 95 1.12 -23.60 9.74
N ASP A 96 1.18 -24.74 10.42
CA ASP A 96 0.03 -25.35 11.10
C ASP A 96 -0.53 -24.49 12.26
N HIS A 97 0.20 -23.46 12.72
CA HIS A 97 -0.25 -22.51 13.73
C HIS A 97 -0.93 -21.27 13.13
N GLY A 98 -0.83 -21.05 11.83
CA GLY A 98 -1.49 -19.92 11.18
C GLY A 98 -0.69 -19.22 10.09
N ILE A 99 -1.12 -17.99 9.80
CA ILE A 99 -0.48 -17.04 8.91
C ILE A 99 0.02 -15.87 9.75
N VAL A 100 1.33 -15.64 9.74
CA VAL A 100 1.99 -14.60 10.54
C VAL A 100 2.79 -13.67 9.64
N CYS A 101 2.52 -12.37 9.75
CA CYS A 101 3.25 -11.32 9.05
C CYS A 101 4.38 -10.78 9.93
N ARG A 102 5.62 -10.82 9.43
CA ARG A 102 6.83 -10.41 10.19
C ARG A 102 7.32 -9.03 9.83
N ALA A 103 7.08 -8.61 8.61
CA ALA A 103 7.38 -7.29 8.10
C ALA A 103 6.51 -7.02 6.88
N ARG A 104 6.48 -5.76 6.45
CA ARG A 104 5.90 -5.35 5.17
C ARG A 104 6.97 -4.64 4.35
N ILE A 105 6.91 -4.77 3.04
CA ILE A 105 7.61 -3.84 2.15
C ILE A 105 6.57 -2.81 1.74
N ASN A 106 6.80 -1.56 2.13
CA ASN A 106 5.90 -0.47 1.76
C ASN A 106 6.02 -0.17 0.26
N LEU A 107 5.17 0.74 -0.22
CA LEU A 107 5.20 1.19 -1.61
C LEU A 107 6.57 1.72 -2.04
N ASP A 108 7.37 2.28 -1.13
CA ASP A 108 8.70 2.84 -1.44
C ASP A 108 9.81 1.78 -1.48
N GLY A 109 9.45 0.50 -1.29
CA GLY A 109 10.41 -0.60 -1.22
C GLY A 109 11.09 -0.72 0.14
N GLU A 110 10.71 0.11 1.13
CA GLU A 110 11.29 0.04 2.46
C GLU A 110 10.68 -1.10 3.28
N LEU A 111 11.56 -1.81 3.98
CA LEU A 111 11.18 -2.85 4.91
C LEU A 111 10.69 -2.25 6.23
N VAL A 112 9.39 -2.34 6.47
CA VAL A 112 8.74 -1.98 7.73
C VAL A 112 8.61 -3.24 8.58
N LYS A 113 9.52 -3.40 9.54
CA LYS A 113 9.46 -4.51 10.51
C LYS A 113 8.40 -4.24 11.58
N PHE A 114 7.79 -5.33 12.05
CA PHE A 114 7.05 -5.28 13.29
C PHE A 114 7.99 -5.57 14.46
N ASP A 115 7.76 -4.93 15.61
CA ASP A 115 8.49 -5.24 16.85
C ASP A 115 8.19 -6.66 17.36
N SER A 116 7.01 -7.17 17.00
CA SER A 116 6.53 -8.51 17.24
C SER A 116 5.77 -9.00 16.00
N PRO A 117 5.91 -10.26 15.57
CA PRO A 117 5.18 -10.76 14.42
C PRO A 117 3.66 -10.64 14.61
N GLN A 118 2.97 -10.14 13.58
CA GLN A 118 1.52 -9.99 13.57
C GLN A 118 0.86 -11.29 13.09
N THR A 119 0.09 -11.96 13.95
CA THR A 119 -0.77 -13.07 13.53
C THR A 119 -1.94 -12.53 12.70
N MET A 120 -1.98 -12.87 11.41
CA MET A 120 -3.06 -12.48 10.50
C MET A 120 -4.24 -13.45 10.55
N ILE A 121 -3.94 -14.75 10.68
CA ILE A 121 -4.89 -15.85 10.82
C ILE A 121 -4.30 -16.80 11.85
N ALA A 122 -4.98 -17.01 12.97
CA ALA A 122 -4.57 -18.05 13.92
C ALA A 122 -5.19 -19.40 13.52
N ALA A 123 -4.42 -20.48 13.65
CA ALA A 123 -4.90 -21.84 13.53
C ALA A 123 -4.70 -22.59 14.86
N PRO A 124 -5.56 -23.56 15.20
CA PRO A 124 -6.70 -24.04 14.42
C PRO A 124 -7.85 -23.01 14.36
N LEU A 125 -8.51 -22.92 13.21
CA LEU A 125 -9.69 -22.08 13.04
C LEU A 125 -10.88 -22.74 13.74
N LYS A 126 -11.43 -22.06 14.74
CA LYS A 126 -12.57 -22.53 15.52
C LYS A 126 -13.36 -21.35 16.03
N LYS A 127 -14.69 -21.40 15.97
CA LYS A 127 -15.57 -20.39 16.56
C LYS A 127 -15.17 -20.04 17.99
N GLY A 128 -15.04 -18.74 18.27
CA GLY A 128 -14.64 -18.18 19.56
C GLY A 128 -13.13 -18.12 19.79
N ALA A 129 -12.30 -18.66 18.90
CA ALA A 129 -10.85 -18.42 18.94
C ALA A 129 -10.59 -16.95 18.65
N SER A 130 -9.69 -16.33 19.43
CA SER A 130 -9.34 -14.93 19.29
C SER A 130 -7.86 -14.70 19.53
N TRP A 131 -7.34 -13.61 18.98
CA TRP A 131 -5.95 -13.20 19.16
C TRP A 131 -5.83 -11.69 19.04
N ASP A 132 -4.83 -11.13 19.72
CA ASP A 132 -4.53 -9.72 19.68
C ASP A 132 -3.21 -9.45 18.96
N PHE A 133 -3.10 -8.27 18.37
CA PHE A 133 -1.83 -7.68 17.99
C PHE A 133 -1.69 -6.31 18.62
N ASN A 134 -0.82 -6.21 19.62
CA ASN A 134 -0.51 -4.98 20.35
C ASN A 134 0.99 -4.71 20.23
N GLY A 135 1.40 -4.13 19.11
CA GLY A 135 2.81 -3.94 18.77
C GLY A 135 3.04 -2.67 17.97
N LYS A 136 4.21 -2.57 17.35
CA LYS A 136 4.60 -1.48 16.47
C LYS A 136 4.84 -1.99 15.06
N ALA A 137 4.43 -1.21 14.08
CA ALA A 137 4.83 -1.33 12.68
C ALA A 137 5.71 -0.13 12.33
N GLY A 138 7.03 -0.33 12.26
CA GLY A 138 7.97 0.80 12.31
C GLY A 138 7.78 1.61 13.61
N GLU A 139 7.54 2.91 13.49
CA GLU A 139 7.29 3.80 14.64
C GLU A 139 5.82 3.84 15.09
N ALA A 140 4.90 3.29 14.31
CA ALA A 140 3.46 3.41 14.57
C ALA A 140 2.96 2.30 15.50
N SER A 141 2.36 2.69 16.63
CA SER A 141 1.67 1.76 17.54
C SER A 141 0.37 1.24 16.91
N VAL A 142 0.25 -0.07 16.81
CA VAL A 142 -0.89 -0.79 16.26
C VAL A 142 -1.55 -1.61 17.36
N ARG A 143 -2.87 -1.50 17.48
CA ARG A 143 -3.67 -2.29 18.41
C ARG A 143 -4.84 -2.90 17.67
N GLN A 144 -4.86 -4.22 17.63
CA GLN A 144 -5.87 -4.99 16.93
C GLN A 144 -6.34 -6.16 17.78
N HIS A 145 -7.61 -6.47 17.65
CA HIS A 145 -8.24 -7.67 18.18
C HIS A 145 -8.89 -8.43 17.03
N TYR A 146 -8.77 -9.76 17.01
CA TYR A 146 -9.41 -10.63 16.04
C TYR A 146 -10.14 -11.76 16.74
N GLU A 147 -11.24 -12.20 16.15
CA GLU A 147 -12.00 -13.37 16.59
C GLU A 147 -12.59 -14.16 15.40
N VAL A 148 -12.65 -15.47 15.53
CA VAL A 148 -13.44 -16.33 14.65
C VAL A 148 -14.89 -16.29 15.12
N VAL A 149 -15.74 -15.54 14.42
CA VAL A 149 -17.16 -15.37 14.76
C VAL A 149 -17.94 -16.66 14.52
N GLY A 150 -17.57 -17.43 13.50
CA GLY A 150 -18.22 -18.67 13.14
C GLY A 150 -17.79 -19.18 11.78
N GLU A 151 -18.55 -20.14 11.27
CA GLU A 151 -18.36 -20.81 9.98
C GLU A 151 -19.65 -20.70 9.17
N GLU A 152 -19.53 -20.43 7.87
CA GLU A 152 -20.67 -20.34 6.97
C GLU A 152 -20.29 -20.69 5.53
N ASP A 153 -21.28 -21.15 4.76
CA ASP A 153 -21.13 -21.32 3.32
C ASP A 153 -21.34 -19.97 2.63
N ILE A 154 -20.33 -19.52 1.90
CA ILE A 154 -20.36 -18.24 1.18
C ILE A 154 -20.23 -18.44 -0.32
N ARG A 155 -21.05 -17.70 -1.08
CA ARG A 155 -20.96 -17.61 -2.54
C ARG A 155 -20.24 -16.33 -2.93
N VAL A 156 -19.18 -16.47 -3.70
CA VAL A 156 -18.41 -15.40 -4.35
C VAL A 156 -18.30 -15.69 -5.85
N PRO A 157 -17.78 -14.78 -6.70
CA PRO A 157 -17.70 -15.04 -8.13
C PRO A 157 -16.90 -16.29 -8.52
N ALA A 158 -15.91 -16.70 -7.72
CA ALA A 158 -15.13 -17.92 -7.93
C ALA A 158 -15.89 -19.23 -7.58
N GLY A 159 -17.04 -19.17 -6.92
CA GLY A 159 -17.82 -20.35 -6.52
C GLY A 159 -18.37 -20.28 -5.09
N ASN A 160 -18.75 -21.45 -4.57
CA ASN A 160 -19.20 -21.62 -3.19
C ASN A 160 -18.07 -22.20 -2.34
N PHE A 161 -17.88 -21.66 -1.13
CA PHE A 161 -16.84 -22.09 -0.20
C PHE A 161 -17.42 -22.22 1.20
N HIS A 162 -17.02 -23.26 1.92
CA HIS A 162 -17.19 -23.31 3.36
C HIS A 162 -16.07 -22.48 4.00
N ALA A 163 -16.42 -21.43 4.73
CA ALA A 163 -15.47 -20.44 5.21
C ALA A 163 -15.66 -20.09 6.69
N PHE A 164 -14.54 -19.83 7.36
CA PHE A 164 -14.50 -19.25 8.69
C PHE A 164 -14.59 -17.74 8.57
N ARG A 165 -15.58 -17.14 9.24
CA ARG A 165 -15.71 -15.69 9.33
C ARG A 165 -14.90 -15.18 10.51
N ILE A 166 -13.93 -14.33 10.21
CA ILE A 166 -13.00 -13.72 11.15
C ILE A 166 -13.31 -12.23 11.19
N TYR A 167 -13.72 -11.74 12.35
CA TYR A 167 -13.87 -10.32 12.61
C TYR A 167 -12.58 -9.78 13.23
N GLY A 168 -12.19 -8.58 12.82
CA GLY A 168 -11.06 -7.85 13.38
C GLY A 168 -11.41 -6.39 13.61
N GLU A 169 -10.88 -5.83 14.69
CA GLU A 169 -10.98 -4.42 15.00
C GLU A 169 -9.61 -3.85 15.33
N GLN A 170 -9.26 -2.73 14.68
CA GLN A 170 -8.10 -1.93 15.00
C GLN A 170 -8.54 -0.65 15.71
N THR A 171 -7.93 -0.35 16.84
CA THR A 171 -8.19 0.89 17.61
C THR A 171 -7.10 1.94 17.44
N SER A 172 -5.90 1.55 17.00
CA SER A 172 -4.74 2.43 16.75
C SER A 172 -3.95 1.94 15.53
N PRO A 173 -3.40 2.83 14.67
CA PRO A 173 -3.42 4.31 14.77
C PRO A 173 -4.73 4.96 14.29
N SER A 174 -5.56 4.22 13.57
CA SER A 174 -6.88 4.67 13.13
C SER A 174 -7.89 3.55 13.31
N ARG A 175 -9.15 3.91 13.56
CA ARG A 175 -10.23 2.95 13.71
C ARG A 175 -10.46 2.24 12.39
N MET A 176 -10.32 0.92 12.39
CA MET A 176 -10.57 0.09 11.22
C MET A 176 -11.24 -1.20 11.66
N THR A 177 -12.23 -1.66 10.88
CA THR A 177 -12.81 -2.99 11.03
C THR A 177 -12.40 -3.86 9.86
N ILE A 178 -12.25 -5.16 10.11
CA ILE A 178 -11.92 -6.20 9.14
C ILE A 178 -12.97 -7.29 9.30
N ASP A 179 -13.60 -7.70 8.21
CA ASP A 179 -14.49 -8.86 8.18
C ASP A 179 -14.04 -9.78 7.04
N ARG A 180 -13.57 -10.97 7.40
CA ARG A 180 -12.83 -11.85 6.50
C ARG A 180 -13.43 -13.24 6.48
N TRP A 181 -13.63 -13.77 5.29
CA TRP A 181 -14.02 -15.16 5.06
C TRP A 181 -12.81 -15.93 4.58
N PHE A 182 -12.37 -16.90 5.36
CA PHE A 182 -11.19 -17.72 5.09
C PHE A 182 -11.61 -19.17 4.86
N ALA A 183 -11.26 -19.73 3.71
CA ALA A 183 -11.50 -21.14 3.38
C ALA A 183 -10.16 -21.90 3.39
N ILE A 184 -10.10 -23.00 4.15
CA ILE A 184 -8.90 -23.85 4.25
C ILE A 184 -8.54 -24.40 2.87
N GLY A 185 -7.26 -24.41 2.53
CA GLY A 185 -6.76 -24.85 1.22
C GLY A 185 -6.94 -23.83 0.09
N VAL A 186 -7.63 -22.72 0.36
CA VAL A 186 -7.87 -21.64 -0.61
C VAL A 186 -7.27 -20.33 -0.13
N GLY A 187 -7.43 -19.98 1.14
CA GLY A 187 -7.08 -18.67 1.70
C GLY A 187 -8.31 -17.76 1.85
N ILE A 188 -8.11 -16.46 1.68
CA ILE A 188 -9.17 -15.46 1.82
C ILE A 188 -10.09 -15.53 0.58
N VAL A 189 -11.38 -15.78 0.79
CA VAL A 189 -12.38 -15.82 -0.30
C VAL A 189 -13.19 -14.53 -0.39
N LYS A 190 -13.31 -13.80 0.73
CA LYS A 190 -13.90 -12.46 0.81
C LYS A 190 -13.26 -11.68 1.95
N ASP A 191 -13.10 -10.38 1.76
CA ASP A 191 -12.55 -9.48 2.77
C ASP A 191 -13.24 -8.12 2.68
N VAL A 192 -13.65 -7.57 3.81
CA VAL A 192 -14.21 -6.22 3.93
C VAL A 192 -13.42 -5.46 4.97
N THR A 193 -12.66 -4.46 4.52
CA THR A 193 -12.00 -3.50 5.40
C THR A 193 -12.75 -2.18 5.38
N ALA A 194 -12.94 -1.57 6.54
CA ALA A 194 -13.52 -0.23 6.63
C ALA A 194 -12.74 0.61 7.63
N MET A 195 -12.18 1.72 7.16
CA MET A 195 -11.46 2.69 7.98
C MET A 195 -12.34 3.91 8.24
N ARG A 196 -12.30 4.41 9.48
CA ARG A 196 -13.11 5.55 9.94
C ARG A 196 -12.26 6.61 10.61
N ALA A 197 -12.70 7.86 10.45
CA ALA A 197 -12.15 9.00 11.17
C ALA A 197 -12.55 8.95 12.65
N ALA A 198 -11.92 9.80 13.46
CA ALA A 198 -12.22 9.89 14.89
C ALA A 198 -13.68 10.28 15.18
N ASN A 199 -14.32 11.04 14.29
CA ASN A 199 -15.73 11.43 14.36
C ASN A 199 -16.71 10.33 13.88
N GLY A 200 -16.20 9.17 13.43
CA GLY A 200 -17.00 8.04 12.95
C GLY A 200 -17.26 8.03 11.44
N ASP A 201 -16.91 9.11 10.73
CA ASP A 201 -17.11 9.19 9.28
C ASP A 201 -16.31 8.11 8.56
N LEU A 202 -16.92 7.55 7.51
CA LEU A 202 -16.23 6.61 6.64
C LEU A 202 -15.10 7.34 5.90
N LEU A 203 -13.87 6.83 6.01
CA LEU A 203 -12.74 7.31 5.21
C LEU A 203 -12.61 6.46 3.94
N GLN A 204 -12.66 5.14 4.12
CA GLN A 204 -12.49 4.19 3.04
C GLN A 204 -13.12 2.85 3.43
N ARG A 205 -13.75 2.19 2.47
CA ARG A 205 -14.17 0.79 2.59
C ARG A 205 -13.72 0.03 1.35
N ILE A 206 -13.08 -1.11 1.53
CA ILE A 206 -12.66 -1.99 0.44
C ILE A 206 -13.34 -3.35 0.67
N LEU A 207 -14.03 -3.82 -0.36
CA LEU A 207 -14.55 -5.18 -0.48
C LEU A 207 -13.72 -5.92 -1.53
N LEU A 208 -13.19 -7.08 -1.17
CA LEU A 208 -12.58 -8.05 -2.07
C LEU A 208 -13.44 -9.30 -2.12
N GLU A 209 -13.78 -9.76 -3.32
CA GLU A 209 -14.45 -11.04 -3.55
C GLU A 209 -13.62 -11.88 -4.52
N LEU A 210 -13.31 -13.12 -4.14
CA LEU A 210 -12.49 -14.00 -4.96
C LEU A 210 -13.20 -14.25 -6.29
N ALA A 211 -12.49 -13.89 -7.37
CA ALA A 211 -12.98 -13.98 -8.74
C ALA A 211 -12.50 -15.25 -9.45
N GLU A 212 -11.32 -15.74 -9.10
CA GLU A 212 -10.75 -16.99 -9.62
C GLU A 212 -10.07 -17.75 -8.47
N THR A 213 -10.25 -19.07 -8.43
CA THR A 213 -9.54 -19.94 -7.48
C THR A 213 -8.02 -19.82 -7.64
N PRO A 214 -7.24 -19.98 -6.56
CA PRO A 214 -5.79 -19.83 -6.61
C PRO A 214 -5.16 -20.77 -7.63
N LYS A 215 -4.26 -20.22 -8.44
CA LYS A 215 -3.49 -20.97 -9.44
C LYS A 215 -2.16 -20.29 -9.68
N ILE A 216 -1.17 -21.05 -10.14
CA ILE A 216 0.12 -20.51 -10.54
C ILE A 216 -0.04 -19.79 -11.87
N ILE A 217 0.38 -18.54 -11.95
CA ILE A 217 0.41 -17.75 -13.20
C ILE A 217 1.75 -17.03 -13.34
N ALA A 218 2.08 -16.65 -14.57
CA ALA A 218 3.20 -15.75 -14.84
C ALA A 218 3.01 -14.42 -14.08
N ARG A 219 4.14 -13.85 -13.61
CA ARG A 219 4.12 -12.54 -12.94
C ARG A 219 3.64 -11.48 -13.94
N PRO A 220 2.61 -10.69 -13.61
CA PRO A 220 2.21 -9.58 -14.46
C PRO A 220 3.34 -8.53 -14.50
N GLU A 221 3.42 -7.79 -15.60
CA GLU A 221 4.33 -6.65 -15.70
C GLU A 221 3.99 -5.61 -14.62
N VAL A 222 5.02 -5.15 -13.92
CA VAL A 222 4.93 -4.07 -12.93
C VAL A 222 5.47 -2.81 -13.59
N LYS A 223 4.67 -1.75 -13.60
CA LYS A 223 5.08 -0.44 -14.13
C LYS A 223 6.15 0.14 -13.22
N SER A 224 7.39 0.11 -13.69
CA SER A 224 8.57 0.68 -13.00
C SER A 224 8.39 2.15 -12.61
N ASP A 225 7.63 2.93 -13.39
CA ASP A 225 7.45 4.38 -13.22
C ASP A 225 6.20 4.79 -12.41
N ALA A 226 5.50 3.82 -11.82
CA ALA A 226 4.19 4.04 -11.20
C ALA A 226 4.21 3.95 -9.67
N LEU A 227 5.36 4.22 -9.03
CA LEU A 227 5.33 4.63 -7.62
C LEU A 227 4.57 5.97 -7.54
N PRO A 228 3.47 6.06 -6.78
CA PRO A 228 2.79 7.34 -6.60
C PRO A 228 3.79 8.36 -6.05
N LYS A 229 3.94 9.55 -6.66
CA LYS A 229 4.92 10.53 -6.19
C LYS A 229 4.78 10.77 -4.68
N GLN A 230 5.87 10.68 -3.92
CA GLN A 230 5.88 10.93 -2.47
C GLN A 230 5.39 12.36 -2.15
N LEU A 231 5.66 13.29 -3.07
CA LEU A 231 5.26 14.68 -3.04
C LEU A 231 4.57 15.07 -4.36
N SER A 232 3.40 15.70 -4.28
CA SER A 232 2.79 16.40 -5.42
C SER A 232 3.12 17.87 -5.31
N VAL A 233 3.60 18.49 -6.38
CA VAL A 233 4.07 19.88 -6.38
C VAL A 233 3.46 20.71 -7.51
N SER A 234 3.26 22.00 -7.26
CA SER A 234 2.82 22.95 -8.27
C SER A 234 3.30 24.36 -7.96
N ILE A 235 3.42 25.20 -8.98
CA ILE A 235 3.85 26.59 -8.84
C ILE A 235 2.74 27.52 -9.34
N ALA A 236 2.54 28.68 -8.71
CA ALA A 236 1.50 29.64 -9.06
C ALA A 236 1.91 31.09 -8.74
N LYS A 237 1.17 32.07 -9.30
CA LYS A 237 1.30 33.50 -8.96
C LYS A 237 0.60 33.89 -7.66
N GLU A 238 -0.29 33.03 -7.18
CA GLU A 238 -1.11 33.23 -5.99
C GLU A 238 -1.18 31.93 -5.19
N GLN A 239 -1.30 32.03 -3.88
CA GLN A 239 -1.35 30.89 -2.96
C GLN A 239 -2.44 29.85 -3.33
N PHE A 240 -3.59 30.31 -3.83
CA PHE A 240 -4.72 29.46 -4.21
C PHE A 240 -5.04 29.49 -5.72
N GLY A 241 -4.17 30.09 -6.54
CA GLY A 241 -4.40 30.25 -7.98
C GLY A 241 -4.13 28.99 -8.80
N ASN A 242 -4.45 29.03 -10.09
CA ASN A 242 -4.15 27.91 -11.00
C ASN A 242 -2.62 27.71 -11.14
N PRO A 243 -2.15 26.45 -11.25
CA PRO A 243 -0.74 26.17 -11.55
C PRO A 243 -0.30 26.83 -12.86
N ILE A 244 0.85 27.50 -12.84
CA ILE A 244 1.53 28.03 -14.02
C ILE A 244 3.05 27.86 -13.90
N THR A 245 3.74 27.83 -15.03
CA THR A 245 5.21 27.68 -15.09
C THR A 245 5.88 28.83 -15.84
N THR A 246 5.14 29.89 -16.18
CA THR A 246 5.68 31.08 -16.85
C THR A 246 5.28 32.33 -16.10
N PHE A 247 6.27 33.14 -15.75
CA PHE A 247 6.12 34.34 -14.92
C PHE A 247 6.77 35.54 -15.60
N SER A 248 6.23 36.74 -15.39
CA SER A 248 6.91 37.97 -15.81
C SER A 248 7.99 38.34 -14.80
N SER A 249 9.03 39.03 -15.25
CA SER A 249 10.09 39.64 -14.45
C SER A 249 9.57 40.63 -13.39
N SER A 250 8.33 41.11 -13.57
CA SER A 250 7.58 41.95 -12.64
C SER A 250 6.76 41.19 -11.61
N THR A 251 6.70 39.86 -11.65
CA THR A 251 5.88 39.05 -10.72
C THR A 251 6.34 39.28 -9.28
N SER A 252 5.46 39.71 -8.37
CA SER A 252 5.86 40.04 -7.01
C SER A 252 6.31 38.82 -6.18
N GLN A 253 5.62 37.69 -6.35
CA GLN A 253 5.86 36.46 -5.59
C GLN A 253 5.59 35.22 -6.45
N ILE A 254 6.37 34.18 -6.23
CA ILE A 254 6.17 32.85 -6.80
C ILE A 254 5.84 31.90 -5.66
N TYR A 255 4.66 31.29 -5.75
CA TYR A 255 4.16 30.35 -4.75
C TYR A 255 4.44 28.92 -5.20
N VAL A 256 5.08 28.16 -4.34
CA VAL A 256 5.38 26.76 -4.51
C VAL A 256 4.55 25.96 -3.53
N ARG A 257 3.62 25.16 -4.03
CA ARG A 257 2.68 24.37 -3.23
C ARG A 257 3.09 22.92 -3.29
N TRP A 258 3.08 22.27 -2.14
CA TRP A 258 3.39 20.86 -2.02
C TRP A 258 2.32 20.15 -1.20
N GLN A 259 2.04 18.91 -1.57
CA GLN A 259 1.18 18.00 -0.86
C GLN A 259 1.88 16.66 -0.75
N GLY A 260 2.19 16.27 0.48
CA GLY A 260 2.62 14.92 0.80
C GLY A 260 1.47 13.96 0.64
N GLN A 261 1.74 12.79 0.08
CA GLN A 261 0.76 11.70 0.07
C GLN A 261 1.14 10.59 1.04
N ARG A 262 2.43 10.50 1.43
CA ARG A 262 3.02 9.38 2.19
C ARG A 262 4.27 9.83 2.98
N LEU A 263 4.23 11.01 3.59
CA LEU A 263 5.37 11.53 4.35
C LEU A 263 5.53 10.81 5.70
N ARG A 264 6.77 10.60 6.15
CA ARG A 264 7.01 10.23 7.56
C ARG A 264 6.63 11.42 8.44
N LYS A 265 6.01 11.18 9.60
CA LYS A 265 5.82 12.25 10.58
C LYS A 265 7.19 12.79 11.01
N GLY A 266 7.38 14.09 10.91
CA GLY A 266 8.69 14.73 11.14
C GLY A 266 9.63 14.70 9.93
N ALA A 267 9.18 14.25 8.75
CA ALA A 267 9.98 14.36 7.53
C ALA A 267 10.26 15.83 7.20
N LYS A 268 11.47 16.13 6.74
CA LYS A 268 11.87 17.47 6.30
C LYS A 268 11.60 17.63 4.80
N ILE A 269 10.66 18.49 4.44
CA ILE A 269 10.42 18.91 3.06
C ILE A 269 11.30 20.13 2.81
N LYS A 270 12.14 20.10 1.76
CA LYS A 270 13.01 21.22 1.37
C LYS A 270 12.77 21.57 -0.09
N ALA A 271 12.62 22.86 -0.40
CA ALA A 271 12.58 23.37 -1.77
C ALA A 271 13.85 24.18 -2.03
N VAL A 272 14.46 23.98 -3.20
CA VAL A 272 15.67 24.69 -3.64
C VAL A 272 15.39 25.31 -5.00
N TRP A 273 15.51 26.63 -5.12
CA TRP A 273 15.36 27.35 -6.38
C TRP A 273 16.70 27.47 -7.07
N ILE A 274 16.74 27.12 -8.35
CA ILE A 274 17.95 27.07 -9.15
C ILE A 274 17.70 27.83 -10.44
N ALA A 275 18.57 28.78 -10.75
CA ALA A 275 18.66 29.39 -12.07
C ALA A 275 19.44 28.44 -12.98
N GLU A 276 18.76 27.81 -13.94
CA GLU A 276 19.39 26.88 -14.88
C GLU A 276 20.18 27.66 -15.93
N ASN A 277 19.57 28.70 -16.49
CA ASN A 277 20.18 29.56 -17.50
C ASN A 277 19.53 30.95 -17.49
N ILE A 278 20.27 31.96 -17.03
CA ILE A 278 19.79 33.35 -16.89
C ILE A 278 20.75 34.38 -17.53
N GLY A 279 21.62 33.93 -18.44
CA GLY A 279 22.62 34.76 -19.13
C GLY A 279 24.06 34.32 -18.89
N GLU A 280 24.99 34.82 -19.70
CA GLU A 280 26.41 34.40 -19.72
C GLU A 280 27.19 34.82 -18.46
N ASP A 281 26.71 35.83 -17.74
CA ASP A 281 27.38 36.37 -16.54
C ASP A 281 27.14 35.54 -15.26
N PHE A 282 26.26 34.53 -15.31
CA PHE A 282 25.91 33.70 -14.17
C PHE A 282 26.37 32.25 -14.35
N PRO A 283 26.85 31.60 -13.27
CA PRO A 283 27.11 30.16 -13.30
C PRO A 283 25.85 29.39 -13.68
N GLN A 284 26.02 28.35 -14.49
CA GLN A 284 24.95 27.38 -14.74
C GLN A 284 24.53 26.71 -13.42
N ASP A 285 23.24 26.43 -13.26
CA ASP A 285 22.66 25.79 -12.07
C ASP A 285 22.96 26.53 -10.76
N TYR A 286 22.95 27.87 -10.80
CA TYR A 286 23.14 28.72 -9.64
C TYR A 286 21.96 28.60 -8.65
N LYS A 287 22.25 28.25 -7.39
CA LYS A 287 21.25 28.21 -6.32
C LYS A 287 20.82 29.63 -5.94
N VAL A 288 19.55 29.94 -6.18
CA VAL A 288 18.93 31.23 -5.87
C VAL A 288 18.54 31.29 -4.40
N ASP A 289 17.83 30.27 -3.89
CA ASP A 289 17.35 30.23 -2.51
C ASP A 289 16.99 28.80 -2.09
N GLU A 290 16.79 28.57 -0.79
CA GLU A 290 16.23 27.33 -0.25
C GLU A 290 15.36 27.58 0.99
N VAL A 291 14.36 26.73 1.17
CA VAL A 291 13.49 26.76 2.36
C VAL A 291 13.10 25.35 2.76
N SER A 292 12.72 25.16 4.03
CA SER A 292 12.26 23.86 4.52
C SER A 292 11.04 23.97 5.44
N ALA A 293 10.26 22.89 5.50
CA ALA A 293 9.18 22.66 6.45
C ALA A 293 9.26 21.23 7.00
N VAL A 294 8.58 20.98 8.11
CA VAL A 294 8.49 19.66 8.72
C VAL A 294 7.07 19.12 8.53
N ALA A 295 6.94 17.87 8.08
CA ALA A 295 5.67 17.20 7.91
C ALA A 295 5.05 16.87 9.28
N GLU A 296 3.96 17.54 9.64
CA GLU A 296 3.22 17.24 10.87
C GLU A 296 2.40 15.93 10.78
N SER A 297 2.10 15.50 9.55
CA SER A 297 1.35 14.28 9.26
C SER A 297 1.75 13.67 7.91
N PRO A 298 1.37 12.40 7.62
CA PRO A 298 1.69 11.76 6.34
C PRO A 298 1.09 12.40 5.09
N ILE A 299 0.02 13.19 5.27
CA ILE A 299 -0.66 13.94 4.21
C ILE A 299 -0.47 15.45 4.36
N ALA A 300 0.61 15.87 5.04
CA ALA A 300 0.92 17.28 5.24
C ALA A 300 1.01 18.01 3.89
N HIS A 301 0.60 19.27 3.89
CA HIS A 301 0.71 20.16 2.75
C HIS A 301 1.25 21.49 3.22
N GLY A 302 1.79 22.27 2.30
CA GLY A 302 2.32 23.58 2.60
C GLY A 302 2.55 24.41 1.36
N VAL A 303 2.88 25.66 1.62
CA VAL A 303 3.23 26.62 0.59
C VAL A 303 4.53 27.30 0.99
N PHE A 304 5.48 27.30 0.08
CA PHE A 304 6.66 28.13 0.15
C PHE A 304 6.49 29.32 -0.79
N THR A 305 7.05 30.46 -0.41
CA THR A 305 6.94 31.69 -1.18
C THR A 305 8.33 32.21 -1.47
N LEU A 306 8.63 32.43 -2.75
CA LEU A 306 9.82 33.15 -3.17
C LEU A 306 9.42 34.56 -3.57
N THR A 307 10.03 35.56 -2.94
CA THR A 307 9.72 36.98 -3.17
C THR A 307 10.64 37.55 -4.23
N ARG A 308 10.12 38.47 -5.06
CA ARG A 308 10.87 39.18 -6.08
C ARG A 308 12.11 39.87 -5.47
N PRO A 309 13.33 39.64 -6.02
CA PRO A 309 14.52 40.42 -5.67
C PRO A 309 14.34 41.92 -5.97
N GLU A 310 15.14 42.79 -5.36
CA GLU A 310 15.05 44.24 -5.57
C GLU A 310 15.16 44.61 -7.07
N ASP A 311 16.17 44.06 -7.75
CA ASP A 311 16.43 44.25 -9.18
C ASP A 311 15.43 43.52 -10.10
N GLY A 312 14.52 42.73 -9.52
CA GLY A 312 13.58 41.88 -10.24
C GLY A 312 14.14 40.52 -10.63
N TRP A 313 13.29 39.71 -11.25
CA TRP A 313 13.72 38.39 -11.72
C TRP A 313 14.53 38.54 -13.00
N ALA A 314 15.70 37.90 -13.05
CA ALA A 314 16.42 37.74 -14.31
C ALA A 314 15.57 36.90 -15.28
N PRO A 315 15.35 37.33 -16.53
CA PRO A 315 14.69 36.49 -17.51
C PRO A 315 15.52 35.24 -17.81
N GLY A 316 14.87 34.07 -17.90
CA GLY A 316 15.59 32.82 -18.15
C GLY A 316 14.85 31.58 -17.68
N ASP A 317 15.58 30.47 -17.71
CA ASP A 317 15.12 29.15 -17.29
C ASP A 317 15.55 28.86 -15.86
N TYR A 318 14.61 28.36 -15.08
CA TYR A 318 14.78 28.04 -13.67
C TYR A 318 14.14 26.68 -13.37
N ARG A 319 14.56 26.07 -12.27
CA ARG A 319 13.85 24.94 -11.66
C ARG A 319 13.73 25.09 -10.16
N VAL A 320 12.73 24.43 -9.60
CA VAL A 320 12.59 24.21 -8.16
C VAL A 320 12.74 22.73 -7.91
N GLU A 321 13.76 22.37 -7.15
CA GLU A 321 13.99 21.00 -6.69
C GLU A 321 13.35 20.78 -5.32
N PHE A 322 12.71 19.63 -5.13
CA PHE A 322 12.06 19.26 -3.89
C PHE A 322 12.73 18.03 -3.30
N TYR A 323 13.06 18.16 -2.02
CA TYR A 323 13.69 17.11 -1.25
C TYR A 323 12.80 16.69 -0.09
N VAL A 324 12.81 15.40 0.24
CA VAL A 324 12.25 14.85 1.48
C VAL A 324 13.38 14.14 2.20
N ASP A 325 13.67 14.55 3.44
CA ASP A 325 14.79 14.01 4.25
C ASP A 325 16.12 13.98 3.45
N ASP A 326 16.40 15.09 2.74
CA ASP A 326 17.57 15.32 1.89
C ASP A 326 17.70 14.43 0.62
N VAL A 327 16.67 13.64 0.31
CA VAL A 327 16.55 12.92 -0.97
C VAL A 327 15.76 13.76 -1.96
N LEU A 328 16.29 13.97 -3.18
CA LEU A 328 15.57 14.66 -4.27
C LEU A 328 14.39 13.78 -4.74
N VAL A 329 13.16 14.31 -4.67
CA VAL A 329 11.93 13.55 -4.98
C VAL A 329 11.12 14.12 -6.14
N ASP A 330 11.25 15.41 -6.45
CA ASP A 330 10.62 16.02 -7.62
C ASP A 330 11.37 17.29 -8.05
N ALA A 331 11.16 17.73 -9.28
CA ALA A 331 11.65 19.01 -9.77
C ALA A 331 10.66 19.64 -10.75
N VAL A 332 10.42 20.94 -10.62
CA VAL A 332 9.51 21.70 -11.48
C VAL A 332 10.28 22.80 -12.20
N LYS A 333 10.25 22.78 -13.53
CA LYS A 333 10.80 23.84 -14.37
C LYS A 333 9.85 25.03 -14.45
N LEU A 334 10.39 26.24 -14.41
CA LEU A 334 9.68 27.47 -14.69
C LEU A 334 10.52 28.40 -15.56
N LYS A 335 9.85 29.33 -16.23
CA LYS A 335 10.46 30.33 -17.10
C LYS A 335 10.08 31.73 -16.64
N ILE A 336 11.06 32.61 -16.53
CA ILE A 336 10.84 34.05 -16.33
C ILE A 336 10.99 34.74 -17.69
N VAL A 337 9.98 35.50 -18.08
CA VAL A 337 9.96 36.34 -19.28
C VAL A 337 9.92 37.81 -18.89
N LYS A 338 10.26 38.73 -19.79
CA LYS A 338 10.18 40.17 -19.51
C LYS A 338 8.76 40.56 -19.11
#